data_AF-A0A942Z6L1-F1
#
_entry.id   AF-A0A942Z6L1-F1
#
_cell.length_a   1.000
_cell.length_b   1.000
_cell.length_c   1.000
_cell.angle_alpha   90.00
_cell.angle_beta   90.00
_cell.angle_gamma   90.00
#
_symmetry.space_group_name_H-M   'P 1'
#
loop_
_entity.id
_entity.type
_entity.pdbx_description
1 polymer ?
#
loop_
_entity_poly.entity_id
_entity_poly.type
_entity_poly.pdbx_seq_one_letter_code
_entity_poly.pdbx_strand_id
1 'polypeptide(L)'
;MNKIIKILVIIYLIVGLSTNVFASLDEDETRTLKKEEISTNGDVIDNELIERHREVDKYIFETHIKDFEERGITVVTTGINPITQYIDIGIIPYNEENASYVYDALGKDKIKVIEGQKVRTLEMTTTSNKDSEISKAETSNEEPIKHNSGISVFFKKIWKWIKEIF
;
A
#
# COMPACT_ATOMS: atom_id res chain seq x y z
N MET A 1 -21.79 45.92 -25.05
CA MET A 1 -20.88 44.75 -25.03
C MET A 1 -21.72 43.52 -24.70
N ASN A 2 -22.11 42.78 -25.73
CA ASN A 2 -23.35 42.00 -25.74
C ASN A 2 -23.14 40.65 -25.05
N LYS A 3 -24.09 40.23 -24.20
CA LYS A 3 -24.03 38.97 -23.44
C LYS A 3 -23.79 37.74 -24.33
N ILE A 4 -24.21 37.83 -25.59
CA ILE A 4 -24.02 36.84 -26.65
C ILE A 4 -22.53 36.65 -27.00
N ILE A 5 -21.73 37.72 -26.97
CA ILE A 5 -20.29 37.68 -27.28
C ILE A 5 -19.53 36.89 -26.20
N LYS A 6 -19.95 36.99 -24.93
CA LYS A 6 -19.33 36.23 -23.82
C LYS A 6 -19.61 34.72 -23.92
N ILE A 7 -20.79 34.33 -24.40
CA ILE A 7 -21.18 32.92 -24.55
C ILE A 7 -20.39 32.25 -25.69
N LEU A 8 -20.14 32.97 -26.79
CA LEU A 8 -19.33 32.44 -27.91
C LEU A 8 -17.86 32.21 -27.53
N VAL A 9 -17.28 33.06 -26.67
CA VAL A 9 -15.89 32.89 -26.21
C VAL A 9 -15.72 31.66 -25.31
N ILE A 10 -16.72 31.34 -24.48
CA ILE A 10 -16.67 30.16 -23.60
C ILE A 10 -16.82 28.85 -24.40
N ILE A 11 -17.63 28.85 -25.46
CA ILE A 11 -17.77 27.67 -26.34
C ILE A 11 -16.47 27.42 -27.14
N TYR A 12 -15.81 28.48 -27.61
CA TYR A 12 -14.53 28.36 -28.32
C TYR A 12 -13.41 27.78 -27.44
N LEU A 13 -13.47 27.98 -26.11
CA LEU A 13 -12.49 27.48 -25.15
C LEU A 13 -12.62 25.96 -24.88
N ILE A 14 -13.78 25.35 -25.16
CA ILE A 14 -14.06 23.93 -24.87
C ILE A 14 -13.77 23.03 -26.10
N VAL A 15 -13.77 23.58 -27.32
CA VAL A 15 -13.67 22.79 -28.57
C VAL A 15 -12.33 22.99 -29.32
N GLY A 16 -11.46 23.87 -28.84
CA GLY A 16 -10.23 24.30 -29.53
C GLY A 16 -8.95 23.50 -29.26
N LEU A 17 -8.99 22.18 -29.11
CA LEU A 17 -7.78 21.34 -29.07
C LEU A 17 -7.91 20.12 -30.00
N SER A 18 -8.12 20.34 -31.29
CA SER A 18 -7.71 19.36 -32.31
C SER A 18 -7.39 20.07 -33.62
N THR A 19 -6.33 19.58 -34.28
CA THR A 19 -5.68 20.00 -35.53
C THR A 19 -4.74 21.21 -35.47
N ASN A 20 -3.46 20.93 -35.19
CA ASN A 20 -2.35 21.54 -35.93
C ASN A 20 -1.54 20.42 -36.58
N VAL A 21 -1.69 20.30 -37.91
CA VAL A 21 -0.89 19.47 -38.79
C VAL A 21 0.15 20.39 -39.45
N PHE A 22 1.43 20.01 -39.32
CA PHE A 22 2.58 20.35 -40.16
C PHE A 22 3.08 21.81 -40.28
N ALA A 23 4.26 22.05 -39.71
CA ALA A 23 5.32 22.86 -40.33
C ALA A 23 6.69 22.31 -39.88
N SER A 24 7.54 22.06 -40.87
CA SER A 24 8.78 21.29 -40.86
C SER A 24 10.03 22.11 -40.53
N LEU A 25 11.05 21.39 -40.05
CA LEU A 25 12.49 21.66 -40.07
C LEU A 25 12.98 22.90 -39.30
N ASP A 26 13.65 22.66 -38.17
CA ASP A 26 15.10 22.85 -38.11
C ASP A 26 15.72 21.80 -37.18
N GLU A 27 16.90 21.38 -37.58
CA GLU A 27 17.75 20.30 -37.10
C GLU A 27 18.32 20.63 -35.71
N ASP A 28 17.94 19.89 -34.66
CA ASP A 28 18.72 19.83 -33.42
C ASP A 28 18.63 18.42 -32.81
N GLU A 29 19.78 17.77 -32.77
CA GLU A 29 20.03 16.48 -32.16
C GLU A 29 19.56 16.48 -30.70
N THR A 30 18.44 15.82 -30.39
CA THR A 30 18.32 15.14 -29.09
C THR A 30 17.19 14.12 -29.08
N ARG A 31 17.56 12.89 -28.71
CA ARG A 31 16.69 11.86 -28.12
C ARG A 31 15.88 11.01 -29.08
N THR A 32 16.60 10.25 -29.89
CA THR A 32 16.22 8.85 -30.17
C THR A 32 16.33 8.02 -28.87
N LEU A 33 15.40 8.20 -27.93
CA LEU A 33 15.05 7.11 -27.03
C LEU A 33 13.86 6.40 -27.66
N LYS A 34 14.20 5.50 -28.59
CA LYS A 34 13.42 4.31 -28.86
C LYS A 34 13.03 3.75 -27.49
N LYS A 35 11.77 3.93 -27.08
CA LYS A 35 11.18 3.23 -25.94
C LYS A 35 11.09 1.77 -26.38
N GLU A 36 12.24 1.12 -26.34
CA GLU A 36 12.37 -0.30 -26.47
C GLU A 36 11.65 -0.86 -25.24
N GLU A 37 10.46 -1.39 -25.45
CA GLU A 37 9.81 -2.29 -24.51
C GLU A 37 10.76 -3.47 -24.30
N ILE A 38 11.71 -3.32 -23.40
CA ILE A 38 12.41 -4.46 -22.84
C ILE A 38 11.41 -5.10 -21.90
N SER A 39 10.67 -6.07 -22.44
CA SER A 39 9.95 -7.07 -21.68
C SER A 39 10.95 -7.87 -20.84
N THR A 40 11.41 -7.31 -19.73
CA THR A 40 12.03 -8.06 -18.64
C THR A 40 10.90 -8.64 -17.80
N ASN A 41 10.59 -9.89 -18.08
CA ASN A 41 9.67 -10.72 -17.33
C ASN A 41 9.89 -10.56 -15.80
N GLY A 42 8.91 -10.01 -15.08
CA GLY A 42 8.65 -10.33 -13.67
C GLY A 42 9.01 -9.32 -12.57
N ASP A 43 9.84 -8.30 -12.82
CA ASP A 43 10.44 -7.52 -11.71
C ASP A 43 10.19 -6.00 -11.74
N VAL A 44 9.54 -5.49 -12.80
CA VAL A 44 9.23 -4.07 -12.88
C VAL A 44 7.89 -3.82 -12.20
N ILE A 45 7.93 -3.24 -10.99
CA ILE A 45 6.74 -2.74 -10.31
C ILE A 45 6.30 -1.44 -10.99
N ASP A 46 5.02 -1.35 -11.32
CA ASP A 46 4.44 -0.13 -11.88
C ASP A 46 4.55 1.05 -10.88
N ASN A 47 4.98 2.22 -11.36
CA ASN A 47 5.02 3.43 -10.54
C ASN A 47 3.64 3.81 -10.00
N GLU A 48 2.58 3.56 -10.77
CA GLU A 48 1.20 3.78 -10.32
C GLU A 48 0.87 2.90 -9.10
N LEU A 49 1.33 1.64 -9.09
CA LEU A 49 1.13 0.71 -7.99
C LEU A 49 1.92 1.12 -6.73
N ILE A 50 3.11 1.71 -6.91
CA ILE A 50 3.92 2.27 -5.81
C ILE A 50 3.21 3.47 -5.18
N GLU A 51 2.67 4.37 -6.00
CA GLU A 51 1.90 5.52 -5.51
C GLU A 51 0.63 5.07 -4.79
N ARG A 52 -0.11 4.13 -5.38
CA ARG A 52 -1.30 3.55 -4.75
C ARG A 52 -0.96 2.88 -3.41
N HIS A 53 0.16 2.19 -3.31
CA HIS A 53 0.62 1.59 -2.04
C HIS A 53 0.87 2.64 -0.96
N ARG A 54 1.50 3.77 -1.31
CA ARG A 54 1.71 4.88 -0.36
C ARG A 54 0.39 5.47 0.14
N GLU A 55 -0.61 5.58 -0.74
CA GLU A 55 -1.95 6.04 -0.36
C GLU A 55 -2.63 5.06 0.59
N VAL A 56 -2.53 3.74 0.34
CA VAL A 56 -3.04 2.69 1.24
C VAL A 56 -2.38 2.82 2.61
N ASP A 57 -1.05 2.87 2.67
CA ASP A 57 -0.31 2.97 3.93
C ASP A 57 -0.70 4.22 4.71
N LYS A 58 -0.81 5.37 4.03
CA LYS A 58 -1.24 6.62 4.64
C LYS A 58 -2.67 6.53 5.17
N TYR A 59 -3.59 5.97 4.38
CA TYR A 59 -4.98 5.83 4.78
C TYR A 59 -5.12 4.98 6.04
N ILE A 60 -4.51 3.78 6.02
CA ILE A 60 -4.62 2.83 7.13
C ILE A 60 -3.89 3.38 8.35
N PHE A 61 -2.60 3.69 8.23
CA PHE A 61 -1.75 3.85 9.41
C PHE A 61 -1.68 5.30 9.94
N GLU A 62 -1.86 6.34 9.09
CA GLU A 62 -1.86 7.73 9.58
C GLU A 62 -3.23 8.17 10.04
N THR A 63 -4.27 7.75 9.31
CA THR A 63 -5.58 8.38 9.40
C THR A 63 -6.61 7.49 10.09
N HIS A 64 -6.70 6.21 9.74
CA HIS A 64 -7.83 5.36 10.13
C HIS A 64 -7.46 4.16 11.00
N ILE A 65 -6.23 4.05 11.51
CA ILE A 65 -5.79 2.84 12.24
C ILE A 65 -6.69 2.52 13.43
N LYS A 66 -7.21 3.56 14.09
CA LYS A 66 -8.15 3.43 15.21
C LYS A 66 -9.48 2.83 14.77
N ASP A 67 -9.99 3.18 13.59
CA ASP A 67 -11.27 2.65 13.09
C ASP A 67 -11.15 1.14 12.78
N PHE A 68 -9.98 0.70 12.32
CA PHE A 68 -9.68 -0.72 12.17
C PHE A 68 -9.61 -1.42 13.55
N GLU A 69 -8.89 -0.84 14.51
CA GLU A 69 -8.77 -1.38 15.87
C GLU A 69 -10.12 -1.47 16.61
N GLU A 70 -10.97 -0.44 16.51
CA GLU A 70 -12.31 -0.39 17.13
C GLU A 70 -13.25 -1.48 16.57
N ARG A 71 -13.02 -1.90 15.33
CA ARG A 71 -13.72 -3.02 14.68
C ARG A 71 -13.10 -4.38 15.00
N GLY A 72 -12.02 -4.43 15.78
CA GLY A 72 -11.28 -5.65 16.06
C GLY A 72 -10.46 -6.17 14.87
N ILE A 73 -10.18 -5.31 13.89
CA ILE A 73 -9.38 -5.64 12.70
C ILE A 73 -7.94 -5.18 12.96
N THR A 74 -7.01 -6.13 12.96
CA THR A 74 -5.57 -5.84 12.99
C THR A 74 -4.99 -5.94 11.59
N VAL A 75 -4.46 -4.84 11.04
CA VAL A 75 -3.65 -4.87 9.81
C VAL A 75 -2.22 -5.22 10.20
N VAL A 76 -1.71 -6.34 9.69
CA VAL A 76 -0.38 -6.88 10.06
C VAL A 76 0.66 -6.59 8.99
N THR A 77 0.25 -6.51 7.73
CA THR A 77 1.15 -6.23 6.61
C THR A 77 0.41 -5.52 5.48
N THR A 78 1.12 -4.61 4.82
CA THR A 78 0.81 -4.08 3.49
C THR A 78 2.04 -4.31 2.62
N GLY A 79 1.85 -4.82 1.40
CA GLY A 79 2.97 -5.09 0.52
C GLY A 79 2.57 -5.21 -0.95
N ILE A 80 3.47 -4.82 -1.85
CA ILE A 80 3.28 -4.98 -3.28
C ILE A 80 3.69 -6.39 -3.69
N ASN A 81 2.79 -7.10 -4.37
CA ASN A 81 3.06 -8.39 -4.96
C ASN A 81 3.57 -8.18 -6.41
N PRO A 82 4.87 -8.40 -6.69
CA PRO A 82 5.45 -8.12 -8.01
C PRO A 82 4.90 -9.06 -9.10
N ILE A 83 4.40 -10.24 -8.72
CA ILE A 83 3.87 -11.23 -9.66
C ILE A 83 2.46 -10.85 -10.09
N THR A 84 1.58 -10.54 -9.13
CA THR A 84 0.17 -10.24 -9.43
C THR A 84 -0.06 -8.76 -9.74
N GLN A 85 0.87 -7.88 -9.35
CA GLN A 85 0.73 -6.42 -9.42
C GLN A 85 -0.47 -5.91 -8.60
N TYR A 86 -0.65 -6.48 -7.40
CA TYR A 86 -1.61 -6.05 -6.38
C TYR A 86 -0.90 -5.66 -5.09
N ILE A 87 -1.59 -4.87 -4.27
CA ILE A 87 -1.24 -4.58 -2.89
C ILE A 87 -1.95 -5.60 -2.00
N ASP A 88 -1.16 -6.48 -1.40
CA ASP A 88 -1.61 -7.45 -0.41
C ASP A 88 -1.77 -6.75 0.95
N ILE A 89 -2.96 -6.82 1.54
CA ILE A 89 -3.28 -6.29 2.87
C ILE A 89 -3.61 -7.48 3.77
N GLY A 90 -2.68 -7.81 4.67
CA GLY A 90 -2.85 -8.90 5.62
C GLY A 90 -3.61 -8.46 6.86
N ILE A 91 -4.77 -9.05 7.10
CA ILE A 91 -5.63 -8.73 8.25
C ILE A 91 -5.84 -9.90 9.20
N ILE A 92 -6.10 -9.60 10.47
CA ILE A 92 -6.48 -10.58 11.50
C ILE A 92 -7.64 -10.01 12.35
N PRO A 93 -8.74 -10.75 12.52
CA PRO A 93 -9.06 -12.02 11.86
C PRO A 93 -9.40 -11.82 10.39
N TYR A 94 -9.02 -12.78 9.54
CA TYR A 94 -9.44 -12.81 8.13
C TYR A 94 -10.80 -13.48 8.02
N ASN A 95 -11.82 -12.70 7.64
CA ASN A 95 -13.17 -13.16 7.32
C ASN A 95 -13.78 -12.23 6.27
N GLU A 96 -14.93 -12.62 5.72
CA GLU A 96 -15.58 -11.87 4.63
C GLU A 96 -16.02 -10.47 5.07
N GLU A 97 -16.50 -10.30 6.30
CA GLU A 97 -16.94 -9.01 6.85
C GLU A 97 -15.77 -8.02 6.94
N ASN A 98 -14.65 -8.44 7.53
CA ASN A 98 -13.46 -7.60 7.68
C ASN A 98 -12.80 -7.29 6.33
N ALA A 99 -12.78 -8.27 5.43
CA ALA A 99 -12.27 -8.05 4.07
C ALA A 99 -13.16 -7.06 3.30
N SER A 100 -14.49 -7.16 3.44
CA SER A 100 -15.43 -6.21 2.84
C SER A 100 -15.17 -4.80 3.35
N TYR A 101 -14.96 -4.63 4.66
CA TYR A 101 -14.63 -3.31 5.23
C TYR A 101 -13.37 -2.70 4.60
N VAL A 102 -12.31 -3.49 4.39
CA VAL A 102 -11.10 -3.03 3.72
C VAL A 102 -11.40 -2.61 2.28
N TYR A 103 -12.17 -3.40 1.54
CA TYR A 103 -12.56 -3.09 0.16
C TYR A 103 -13.49 -1.88 0.05
N ASP A 104 -14.37 -1.67 1.02
CA ASP A 104 -15.26 -0.51 1.06
C ASP A 104 -14.48 0.77 1.35
N ALA A 105 -13.43 0.68 2.18
CA ALA A 105 -12.55 1.79 2.53
C ALA A 105 -11.56 2.16 1.42
N LEU A 106 -10.97 1.17 0.74
CA LEU A 106 -9.85 1.37 -0.19
C LEU A 106 -10.19 1.08 -1.65
N GLY A 107 -11.37 0.53 -1.92
CA GLY A 107 -11.72 -0.02 -3.21
C GLY A 107 -11.11 -1.41 -3.45
N LYS A 108 -11.54 -2.04 -4.55
CA LYS A 108 -11.04 -3.34 -5.00
C LYS A 108 -9.93 -3.21 -6.05
N ASP A 109 -9.71 -2.01 -6.57
CA ASP A 109 -8.72 -1.79 -7.61
C ASP A 109 -7.31 -1.92 -7.05
N LYS A 110 -6.52 -2.82 -7.63
CA LYS A 110 -5.16 -3.18 -7.18
C LYS A 110 -5.04 -3.60 -5.70
N ILE A 111 -6.13 -3.87 -4.99
CA ILE A 111 -6.13 -4.32 -3.60
C ILE A 111 -6.48 -5.81 -3.52
N LYS A 112 -5.74 -6.55 -2.71
CA LYS A 112 -6.07 -7.92 -2.35
C LYS A 112 -5.95 -8.08 -0.83
N VAL A 113 -7.05 -8.45 -0.18
CA VAL A 113 -7.02 -8.79 1.24
C VAL A 113 -6.59 -10.23 1.42
N ILE A 114 -5.62 -10.47 2.29
CA ILE A 114 -5.09 -11.80 2.59
C ILE A 114 -5.12 -12.07 4.11
N GLU A 115 -4.94 -13.34 4.48
CA GLU A 115 -4.78 -13.71 5.88
C GLU A 115 -3.45 -13.20 6.44
N GLY A 116 -3.51 -12.38 7.50
CA GLY A 116 -2.33 -11.89 8.19
C GLY A 116 -1.73 -12.96 9.11
N GLN A 117 -0.40 -12.99 9.23
CA GLN A 117 0.30 -13.85 10.18
C GLN A 117 0.98 -13.00 11.26
N LYS A 118 0.63 -13.25 12.55
CA LYS A 118 1.30 -12.56 13.67
C LYS A 118 2.75 -13.02 13.75
N VAL A 119 3.69 -12.07 13.67
CA VAL A 119 5.10 -12.33 13.96
C VAL A 119 5.26 -12.56 15.47
N ARG A 120 5.92 -13.65 15.86
CA ARG A 120 6.33 -13.90 17.24
C ARG A 120 7.83 -13.67 17.37
N THR A 121 8.24 -13.03 18.47
CA THR A 121 9.67 -12.91 18.80
C THR A 121 10.25 -14.30 19.03
N LEU A 122 11.32 -14.63 18.32
CA LEU A 122 12.11 -15.84 18.62
C LEU A 122 12.86 -15.59 19.92
N GLU A 123 12.53 -16.34 20.98
CA GLU A 123 13.35 -16.34 22.18
C GLU A 123 14.61 -17.16 21.91
N MET A 124 15.77 -16.51 21.96
CA MET A 124 17.05 -17.21 21.92
C MET A 124 17.22 -17.95 23.24
N THR A 125 16.89 -19.23 23.29
CA THR A 125 17.28 -20.09 24.41
C THR A 125 18.80 -20.23 24.37
N THR A 126 19.51 -19.51 25.25
CA THR A 126 20.92 -19.80 25.52
C THR A 126 21.00 -21.21 26.08
N THR A 127 21.49 -22.16 25.28
CA THR A 127 21.77 -23.53 25.69
C THR A 127 22.82 -23.53 26.80
N SER A 128 22.36 -23.49 28.05
CA SER A 128 23.08 -24.08 29.17
C SER A 128 22.61 -25.52 29.24
N ASN A 129 23.45 -26.45 28.78
CA ASN A 129 23.23 -27.88 28.95
C ASN A 129 22.91 -28.19 30.41
N LYS A 130 21.69 -28.70 30.64
CA LYS A 130 21.32 -29.63 31.71
C LYS A 130 19.93 -30.17 31.39
N ASP A 131 19.94 -31.39 30.88
CA ASP A 131 18.90 -32.40 30.85
C ASP A 131 17.60 -32.06 31.61
N SER A 132 16.46 -32.06 30.91
CA SER A 132 15.23 -32.73 31.38
C SER A 132 14.11 -32.69 30.34
N GLU A 133 13.70 -33.90 29.98
CA GLU A 133 12.34 -34.36 29.69
C GLU A 133 11.41 -33.52 28.80
N ILE A 134 11.26 -34.03 27.58
CA ILE A 134 10.09 -33.85 26.72
C ILE A 134 8.87 -34.40 27.47
N SER A 135 7.94 -33.54 27.85
CA SER A 135 6.57 -33.92 28.19
C SER A 135 5.56 -33.13 27.35
N LYS A 136 4.42 -33.79 27.13
CA LYS A 136 3.44 -33.62 26.06
C LYS A 136 2.52 -32.41 26.23
N ALA A 137 2.07 -31.90 25.07
CA ALA A 137 0.72 -31.50 24.64
C ALA A 137 -0.16 -30.54 25.50
N GLU A 138 -1.13 -29.96 24.77
CA GLU A 138 -2.35 -29.24 25.20
C GLU A 138 -2.20 -27.73 25.45
N THR A 139 -2.85 -26.88 24.65
CA THR A 139 -4.30 -26.53 24.57
C THR A 139 -4.60 -25.31 25.44
N SER A 140 -5.18 -24.31 24.76
CA SER A 140 -5.90 -23.12 25.23
C SER A 140 -5.82 -22.77 26.72
N ASN A 141 -5.34 -21.56 27.01
CA ASN A 141 -5.99 -20.65 27.96
C ASN A 141 -5.68 -19.20 27.54
N GLU A 142 -6.74 -18.41 27.36
CA GLU A 142 -6.67 -16.96 27.16
C GLU A 142 -6.33 -16.26 28.48
N GLU A 143 -5.42 -15.29 28.44
CA GLU A 143 -5.34 -14.19 29.40
C GLU A 143 -5.15 -12.86 28.64
N PRO A 144 -5.75 -11.76 29.13
CA PRO A 144 -5.78 -10.48 28.42
C PRO A 144 -4.39 -9.86 28.38
N ILE A 145 -3.85 -9.71 27.17
CA ILE A 145 -2.50 -9.17 26.97
C ILE A 145 -2.51 -7.69 27.36
N LYS A 146 -1.97 -7.41 28.54
CA LYS A 146 -1.79 -6.05 29.07
C LYS A 146 -0.79 -5.30 28.18
N HIS A 147 -1.28 -4.18 27.64
CA HIS A 147 -0.61 -3.18 26.81
C HIS A 147 0.89 -2.98 27.16
N ASN A 148 1.78 -3.52 26.32
CA ASN A 148 3.21 -3.22 26.37
C ASN A 148 3.54 -2.10 25.38
N SER A 149 4.25 -1.09 25.87
CA SER A 149 4.60 0.14 25.18
C SER A 149 5.70 -0.03 24.11
N GLY A 150 6.28 -1.23 23.96
CA GLY A 150 7.47 -1.46 23.14
C GLY A 150 7.21 -1.34 21.64
N ILE A 151 6.07 -1.85 21.18
CA ILE A 151 5.71 -1.86 19.74
C ILE A 151 5.33 -0.45 19.27
N SER A 152 4.62 0.32 20.11
CA SER A 152 4.25 1.71 19.79
C SER A 152 5.46 2.64 19.66
N VAL A 153 6.53 2.38 20.42
CA VAL A 153 7.78 3.15 20.37
C VAL A 153 8.58 2.78 19.12
N PHE A 154 8.56 1.51 18.74
CA PHE A 154 9.20 1.01 17.54
C PHE A 154 8.57 1.59 16.25
N PHE A 155 7.24 1.57 16.13
CA PHE A 155 6.55 2.13 14.96
C PHE A 155 6.71 3.65 14.85
N LYS A 156 6.68 4.40 15.97
CA LYS A 156 6.98 5.84 15.95
C LYS A 156 8.37 6.14 15.39
N LYS A 157 9.34 5.27 15.66
CA LYS A 157 10.73 5.42 15.20
C LYS A 157 10.87 5.09 13.71
N ILE A 158 10.18 4.06 13.23
CA ILE A 158 10.09 3.72 11.80
C ILE A 158 9.40 4.84 11.02
N TRP A 159 8.28 5.36 11.53
CA TRP A 159 7.56 6.46 10.89
C TRP A 159 8.43 7.72 10.74
N LYS A 160 9.14 8.07 11.82
CA LYS A 160 10.02 9.22 11.82
C LYS A 160 11.14 9.08 10.79
N TRP A 161 11.72 7.89 10.66
CA TRP A 161 12.76 7.60 9.68
C TRP A 161 12.24 7.66 8.23
N ILE A 162 11.02 7.20 7.96
CA ILE A 162 10.40 7.29 6.62
C ILE A 162 10.19 8.75 6.19
N LYS A 163 9.75 9.63 7.11
CA LYS A 163 9.63 11.08 6.85
C LYS A 163 10.96 11.81 6.66
N GLU A 164 12.09 11.21 7.02
CA GLU A 164 13.42 11.79 6.80
C GLU A 164 14.02 11.35 5.46
N ILE A 165 13.45 10.32 4.82
CA ILE A 165 13.90 9.78 3.53
C ILE A 165 13.11 10.33 2.33
N PHE A 166 11.93 10.92 2.57
CA PHE A 166 11.07 11.58 1.57
C PHE A 166 10.70 12.99 2.03
#